data_AF-A0A7S1XT25-F1
#
_entry.id   AF-A0A7S1XT25-F1
#
_cell.length_a   1.000
_cell.length_b   1.000
_cell.length_c   1.000
_cell.angle_alpha   90.00
_cell.angle_beta   90.00
_cell.angle_gamma   90.00
#
_symmetry.space_group_name_H-M   'P 1'
#
loop_
_entity.id
_entity.type
_entity.pdbx_description
1 polymer ?
#
loop_
_entity_poly.entity_id
_entity_poly.type
_entity_poly.pdbx_seq_one_letter_code
_entity_poly.pdbx_strand_id
1 'polypeptide(L)'
;YAPQNGPRPMLAKVTRSGIRVTGEGSGPADPIFAAQGPNSDVAVFGDGILLNGFSVRVLTTGGISHDGAEPLTALDYETSFRMHAKPPSCSDVEEDFILLELVDTPYDVCGGSVTVLGLTETGNIEQFPLPSLWLAVEDNDNIIEVVFTATSDDAARSVLKFEMPTKDVTRDGPSGPVTYENFYSPGGPGLNGQGDAVVPPEGPFPGVIYTTRGPRTIIDIDDEIENPRLVSRTQLVPDAVISLLDPAFNLLLGLLGLTF
;
A
#
# COMPACT_ATOMS: atom_id res chain seq x y z
N TYR A 1 -19.76 -6.81 20.51
CA TYR A 1 -18.40 -6.63 19.99
C TYR A 1 -17.81 -8.02 19.76
N ALA A 2 -17.45 -8.35 18.53
CA ALA A 2 -16.84 -9.64 18.20
C ALA A 2 -15.31 -9.46 18.23
N PRO A 3 -14.56 -10.23 19.05
CA PRO A 3 -13.11 -10.10 19.11
C PRO A 3 -12.46 -10.42 17.75
N GLN A 4 -11.33 -9.78 17.45
CA GLN A 4 -10.54 -10.00 16.23
C GLN A 4 -11.27 -9.70 14.91
N ASN A 5 -12.26 -8.81 14.94
CA ASN A 5 -12.95 -8.32 13.75
C ASN A 5 -12.44 -6.94 13.30
N GLY A 6 -11.17 -6.65 13.59
CA GLY A 6 -10.49 -5.43 13.18
C GLY A 6 -10.14 -5.43 11.69
N PRO A 7 -9.29 -4.50 11.25
CA PRO A 7 -8.92 -4.43 9.86
C PRO A 7 -8.21 -5.72 9.41
N ARG A 8 -8.37 -6.06 8.13
CA ARG A 8 -7.70 -7.21 7.51
C ARG A 8 -7.46 -6.98 6.02
N PRO A 9 -6.44 -7.64 5.45
CA PRO A 9 -6.28 -7.69 4.01
C PRO A 9 -7.43 -8.48 3.37
N MET A 10 -7.86 -8.03 2.21
CA MET A 10 -8.99 -8.56 1.45
C MET A 10 -8.56 -9.13 0.10
N LEU A 11 -7.63 -8.46 -0.57
CA LEU A 11 -7.08 -8.84 -1.87
C LEU A 11 -5.62 -8.41 -1.95
N ALA A 12 -4.80 -9.17 -2.66
CA ALA A 12 -3.43 -8.79 -2.97
C ALA A 12 -3.13 -9.11 -4.44
N LYS A 13 -2.30 -8.28 -5.07
CA LYS A 13 -1.80 -8.53 -6.41
C LYS A 13 -0.36 -8.10 -6.58
N VAL A 14 0.40 -8.81 -7.41
CA VAL A 14 1.77 -8.44 -7.77
C VAL A 14 1.80 -7.75 -9.13
N THR A 15 2.49 -6.63 -9.21
CA THR A 15 2.71 -5.84 -10.44
C THR A 15 4.16 -5.41 -10.56
N ARG A 16 4.60 -4.95 -11.73
CA ARG A 16 5.92 -4.32 -11.86
C ARG A 16 5.94 -2.94 -11.22
N SER A 17 7.07 -2.61 -10.61
CA SER A 17 7.32 -1.28 -10.07
C SER A 17 7.26 -0.18 -11.12
N GLY A 18 6.85 1.03 -10.72
CA GLY A 18 6.73 2.19 -11.61
C GLY A 18 5.56 2.13 -12.60
N ILE A 19 4.76 1.06 -12.63
CA ILE A 19 3.47 1.06 -13.32
C ILE A 19 2.53 1.98 -12.53
N ARG A 20 2.35 3.22 -13.03
CA ARG A 20 1.36 4.15 -12.49
C ARG A 20 -0.05 3.59 -12.74
N VAL A 21 -0.64 2.98 -11.72
CA VAL A 21 -2.08 2.67 -11.73
C VAL A 21 -2.79 4.02 -11.64
N THR A 22 -3.55 4.37 -12.68
CA THR A 22 -4.27 5.66 -12.80
C THR A 22 -5.49 5.68 -11.86
N GLY A 23 -5.28 5.52 -10.56
CA GLY A 23 -6.33 5.35 -9.55
C GLY A 23 -6.09 6.14 -8.27
N GLU A 24 -4.83 6.39 -7.92
CA GLU A 24 -4.43 7.12 -6.72
C GLU A 24 -3.76 8.44 -7.17
N GLY A 25 -4.40 9.57 -6.87
CA GLY A 25 -3.80 10.92 -6.98
C GLY A 25 -3.49 11.50 -8.37
N SER A 26 -3.75 10.84 -9.49
CA SER A 26 -3.50 11.44 -10.82
C SER A 26 -4.61 11.21 -11.83
N GLY A 27 -5.76 11.84 -11.56
CA GLY A 27 -6.61 12.31 -12.66
C GLY A 27 -5.84 13.32 -13.52
N PRO A 28 -6.18 13.47 -14.81
CA PRO A 28 -5.55 14.49 -15.64
C PRO A 28 -5.81 15.88 -15.04
N ALA A 29 -4.76 16.51 -14.52
CA ALA A 29 -4.65 17.95 -14.29
C ALA A 29 -5.85 18.63 -13.57
N ASP A 30 -6.37 18.04 -12.49
CA ASP A 30 -7.17 18.84 -11.56
C ASP A 30 -6.21 19.68 -10.69
N PRO A 31 -6.25 21.01 -10.74
CA PRO A 31 -5.37 21.89 -9.97
C PRO A 31 -5.49 21.69 -8.45
N ILE A 32 -6.52 21.00 -7.96
CA ILE A 32 -6.65 20.62 -6.55
C ILE A 32 -5.68 19.47 -6.17
N PHE A 33 -5.37 18.56 -7.09
CA PHE A 33 -4.45 17.43 -6.85
C PHE A 33 -3.02 17.70 -7.36
N ALA A 34 -2.77 18.84 -8.00
CA ALA A 34 -1.44 19.23 -8.50
C ALA A 34 -0.39 19.48 -7.40
N ALA A 35 -0.82 19.60 -6.13
CA ALA A 35 0.06 19.74 -4.97
C ALA A 35 0.53 18.40 -4.38
N GLN A 36 -0.02 17.27 -4.85
CA GLN A 36 0.35 15.94 -4.38
C GLN A 36 1.62 15.50 -5.13
N GLY A 37 2.74 15.39 -4.41
CA GLY A 37 4.04 14.95 -4.98
C GLY A 37 3.97 13.54 -5.58
N PRO A 38 4.99 13.08 -6.33
CA PRO A 38 4.98 11.76 -6.96
C PRO A 38 4.82 10.64 -5.92
N ASN A 39 3.61 10.09 -5.91
CA ASN A 39 3.14 9.05 -5.03
C ASN A 39 3.43 7.66 -5.65
N SER A 40 4.65 7.16 -5.49
CA SER A 40 5.08 5.91 -6.13
C SER A 40 6.28 5.27 -5.45
N ASP A 41 6.37 3.95 -5.52
CA ASP A 41 7.56 3.15 -5.19
C ASP A 41 8.88 3.74 -5.73
N VAL A 42 8.87 4.28 -6.95
CA VAL A 42 10.03 4.96 -7.57
C VAL A 42 10.44 6.22 -6.80
N ALA A 43 9.49 6.94 -6.20
CA ALA A 43 9.79 8.13 -5.41
C ALA A 43 10.44 7.78 -4.06
N VAL A 44 10.06 6.64 -3.47
CA VAL A 44 10.57 6.17 -2.18
C VAL A 44 11.93 5.46 -2.33
N PHE A 45 12.04 4.54 -3.28
CA PHE A 45 13.21 3.68 -3.47
C PHE A 45 14.11 4.09 -4.65
N GLY A 46 13.72 5.11 -5.41
CA GLY A 46 14.49 5.67 -6.53
C GLY A 46 14.33 4.89 -7.84
N ASP A 47 14.79 5.48 -8.95
CA ASP A 47 14.70 4.89 -10.29
C ASP A 47 15.40 3.53 -10.46
N GLY A 48 16.27 3.16 -9.52
CA GLY A 48 17.00 1.89 -9.53
C GLY A 48 16.09 0.66 -9.54
N ILE A 49 14.87 0.78 -9.00
CA ILE A 49 13.89 -0.32 -8.97
C ILE A 49 13.18 -0.53 -10.32
N LEU A 50 13.29 0.37 -11.29
CA LEU A 50 12.51 0.28 -12.54
C LEU A 50 12.88 -0.92 -13.42
N LEU A 51 14.08 -1.48 -13.25
CA LEU A 51 14.56 -2.60 -14.07
C LEU A 51 14.12 -3.96 -13.54
N ASN A 52 13.98 -4.09 -12.22
CA ASN A 52 13.81 -5.37 -11.54
C ASN A 52 12.91 -5.30 -10.29
N GLY A 53 12.16 -4.20 -10.15
CA GLY A 53 11.27 -3.93 -9.04
C GLY A 53 9.86 -4.42 -9.33
N PHE A 54 9.22 -4.86 -8.25
CA PHE A 54 7.87 -5.34 -8.20
C PHE A 54 7.20 -4.82 -6.93
N SER A 55 5.89 -4.78 -6.98
CA SER A 55 5.04 -4.33 -5.89
C SER A 55 3.94 -5.37 -5.64
N VAL A 56 3.77 -5.77 -4.38
CA VAL A 56 2.55 -6.42 -3.91
C VAL A 56 1.63 -5.36 -3.34
N ARG A 57 0.55 -5.07 -4.04
CA ARG A 57 -0.49 -4.15 -3.61
C ARG A 57 -1.61 -4.89 -2.90
N VAL A 58 -1.87 -4.50 -1.67
CA VAL A 58 -2.81 -5.17 -0.76
C VAL A 58 -3.96 -4.22 -0.44
N LEU A 59 -5.18 -4.61 -0.80
CA LEU A 59 -6.39 -3.92 -0.41
C LEU A 59 -6.83 -4.41 0.96
N THR A 60 -7.08 -3.51 1.90
CA THR A 60 -7.58 -3.80 3.23
C THR A 60 -9.05 -3.36 3.37
N THR A 61 -9.70 -3.79 4.46
CA THR A 61 -11.08 -3.38 4.79
C THR A 61 -11.26 -1.89 5.11
N GLY A 62 -10.17 -1.11 5.17
CA GLY A 62 -10.09 0.31 5.54
C GLY A 62 -8.65 0.67 5.92
N GLY A 63 -8.35 1.95 6.20
CA GLY A 63 -7.04 2.35 6.72
C GLY A 63 -6.60 1.49 7.92
N ILE A 64 -5.31 1.23 8.04
CA ILE A 64 -4.77 0.41 9.12
C ILE A 64 -3.52 1.05 9.71
N SER A 65 -3.36 0.94 11.02
CA SER A 65 -2.08 1.17 11.66
C SER A 65 -1.92 0.45 12.99
N HIS A 66 -0.72 0.52 13.57
CA HIS A 66 -0.38 -0.22 14.79
C HIS A 66 -1.19 0.19 16.01
N ASP A 67 -1.57 1.47 16.08
CA ASP A 67 -2.34 2.06 17.16
C ASP A 67 -3.63 2.73 16.67
N GLY A 68 -3.91 2.68 15.36
CA GLY A 68 -5.03 3.36 14.71
C GLY A 68 -4.91 4.89 14.69
N ALA A 69 -3.71 5.45 14.89
CA ALA A 69 -3.44 6.88 14.86
C ALA A 69 -2.22 7.24 14.00
N GLU A 70 -1.11 6.54 14.14
CA GLU A 70 0.13 6.82 13.39
C GLU A 70 0.15 6.10 12.04
N PRO A 71 0.72 6.67 10.96
CA PRO A 71 0.93 6.00 9.68
C PRO A 71 1.76 4.72 9.78
N LEU A 72 1.61 3.82 8.80
CA LEU A 72 2.71 2.92 8.46
C LEU A 72 3.81 3.69 7.73
N THR A 73 5.05 3.33 8.02
CA THR A 73 6.26 3.88 7.41
C THR A 73 6.94 2.83 6.54
N ALA A 74 7.86 3.27 5.68
CA ALA A 74 8.63 2.37 4.82
C ALA A 74 9.41 1.29 5.61
N LEU A 75 9.70 1.55 6.89
CA LEU A 75 10.50 0.69 7.77
C LEU A 75 9.67 -0.37 8.51
N ASP A 76 8.34 -0.28 8.51
CA ASP A 76 7.51 -1.12 9.36
C ASP A 76 7.31 -2.54 8.83
N TYR A 77 7.79 -2.86 7.62
CA TYR A 77 7.63 -4.20 7.01
C TYR A 77 7.99 -5.33 7.97
N GLU A 78 9.19 -5.27 8.57
CA GLU A 78 9.78 -6.34 9.36
C GLU A 78 9.04 -6.69 10.66
N THR A 79 8.24 -5.75 11.16
CA THR A 79 7.40 -5.88 12.37
C THR A 79 5.91 -6.02 12.03
N SER A 80 5.54 -5.83 10.75
CA SER A 80 4.15 -5.75 10.32
C SER A 80 3.69 -6.92 9.47
N PHE A 81 4.53 -7.35 8.54
CA PHE A 81 4.12 -8.21 7.44
C PHE A 81 5.19 -9.24 7.12
N ARG A 82 4.79 -10.25 6.35
CA ARG A 82 5.72 -11.12 5.63
C ARG A 82 5.04 -11.65 4.38
N MET A 83 5.85 -12.04 3.41
CA MET A 83 5.38 -12.70 2.20
C MET A 83 5.87 -14.14 2.16
N HIS A 84 5.14 -14.99 1.45
CA HIS A 84 5.48 -16.39 1.26
C HIS A 84 5.88 -16.61 -0.18
N ALA A 85 7.04 -17.22 -0.40
CA ALA A 85 7.53 -17.54 -1.73
C ALA A 85 7.83 -19.04 -1.88
N LYS A 86 7.70 -19.55 -3.10
CA LYS A 86 8.10 -20.93 -3.40
C LYS A 86 9.60 -21.11 -3.14
N PRO A 87 10.01 -22.25 -2.56
CA PRO A 87 11.42 -22.56 -2.37
C PRO A 87 12.15 -22.70 -3.72
N PRO A 88 13.50 -22.70 -3.74
CA PRO A 88 14.29 -22.90 -4.96
C PRO A 88 13.98 -24.20 -5.71
N SER A 89 13.47 -25.22 -5.02
CA SER A 89 12.99 -26.47 -5.61
C SER A 89 11.70 -26.31 -6.43
N CYS A 90 11.06 -25.14 -6.37
CA CYS A 90 9.76 -24.85 -6.95
C CYS A 90 8.63 -25.74 -6.44
N SER A 91 8.76 -26.27 -5.22
CA SER A 91 7.70 -27.04 -4.53
C SER A 91 6.44 -26.18 -4.37
N ASP A 92 5.27 -26.80 -4.60
CA ASP A 92 3.95 -26.22 -4.34
C ASP A 92 3.42 -26.55 -2.93
N VAL A 93 4.23 -27.23 -2.10
CA VAL A 93 3.89 -27.59 -0.72
C VAL A 93 4.04 -26.34 0.16
N GLU A 94 2.94 -25.85 0.74
CA GLU A 94 2.92 -24.59 1.50
C GLU A 94 3.86 -24.63 2.72
N GLU A 95 4.05 -25.79 3.34
CA GLU A 95 4.98 -25.97 4.47
C GLU A 95 6.45 -25.78 4.08
N ASP A 96 6.77 -25.88 2.79
CA ASP A 96 8.12 -25.66 2.25
C ASP A 96 8.35 -24.20 1.84
N PHE A 97 7.34 -23.33 1.93
CA PHE A 97 7.45 -21.95 1.50
C PHE A 97 8.46 -21.17 2.35
N ILE A 98 9.18 -20.30 1.67
CA ILE A 98 10.14 -19.39 2.30
C ILE A 98 9.40 -18.15 2.75
N LEU A 99 9.60 -17.79 4.01
CA LEU A 99 9.09 -16.55 4.59
C LEU A 99 10.07 -15.42 4.30
N LEU A 100 9.61 -14.43 3.54
CA LEU A 100 10.32 -13.20 3.25
C LEU A 100 10.06 -12.22 4.39
N GLU A 101 10.87 -12.27 5.47
CA GLU A 101 10.58 -11.56 6.72
C GLU A 101 11.47 -10.32 6.96
N LEU A 102 12.58 -10.21 6.22
CA LEU A 102 13.59 -9.16 6.38
C LEU A 102 13.67 -8.30 5.12
N VAL A 103 13.89 -7.00 5.32
CA VAL A 103 14.26 -6.09 4.24
C VAL A 103 15.76 -6.22 3.91
N ASP A 104 16.14 -5.80 2.71
CA ASP A 104 17.52 -5.80 2.20
C ASP A 104 18.25 -7.16 2.28
N THR A 105 17.49 -8.23 2.48
CA THR A 105 17.99 -9.61 2.57
C THR A 105 17.59 -10.37 1.32
N PRO A 106 18.55 -10.93 0.56
CA PRO A 106 18.24 -11.76 -0.58
C PRO A 106 17.78 -13.15 -0.13
N TYR A 107 16.65 -13.59 -0.67
CA TYR A 107 16.10 -14.92 -0.49
C TYR A 107 16.22 -15.70 -1.80
N ASP A 108 16.78 -16.91 -1.75
CA ASP A 108 16.74 -17.82 -2.89
C ASP A 108 15.35 -18.42 -2.99
N VAL A 109 14.68 -18.24 -4.13
CA VAL A 109 13.31 -18.68 -4.37
C VAL A 109 13.21 -19.41 -5.71
N CYS A 110 12.06 -19.99 -6.02
CA CYS A 110 11.84 -20.56 -7.35
C CYS A 110 12.07 -19.51 -8.44
N GLY A 111 12.91 -19.81 -9.43
CA GLY A 111 13.16 -18.91 -10.57
C GLY A 111 14.23 -17.84 -10.34
N GLY A 112 14.81 -17.71 -9.13
CA GLY A 112 15.89 -16.77 -8.87
C GLY A 112 15.98 -16.32 -7.41
N SER A 113 16.20 -15.02 -7.20
CA SER A 113 16.23 -14.42 -5.86
C SER A 113 15.28 -13.23 -5.76
N VAL A 114 14.73 -13.03 -4.57
CA VAL A 114 13.86 -11.91 -4.19
C VAL A 114 14.47 -11.19 -2.99
N THR A 115 14.45 -9.85 -3.01
CA THR A 115 14.86 -9.00 -1.90
C THR A 115 13.75 -7.99 -1.61
N VAL A 116 13.16 -8.03 -0.42
CA VAL A 116 12.17 -7.03 0.01
C VAL A 116 12.88 -5.71 0.33
N LEU A 117 12.33 -4.59 -0.14
CA LEU A 117 12.88 -3.26 0.13
C LEU A 117 12.15 -2.56 1.29
N GLY A 118 10.86 -2.85 1.46
CA GLY A 118 10.05 -2.31 2.54
C GLY A 118 8.63 -1.98 2.06
N LEU A 119 8.01 -1.02 2.74
CA LEU A 119 6.69 -0.52 2.38
C LEU A 119 6.83 0.76 1.55
N THR A 120 5.88 0.96 0.64
CA THR A 120 5.55 2.28 0.13
C THR A 120 4.10 2.55 0.51
N GLU A 121 3.86 3.70 1.10
CA GLU A 121 2.51 4.18 1.36
C GLU A 121 2.15 5.15 0.24
N THR A 122 0.94 5.01 -0.30
CA THR A 122 0.51 5.86 -1.39
C THR A 122 -0.04 7.20 -0.87
N GLY A 123 0.79 8.00 -0.18
CA GLY A 123 0.39 9.27 0.45
C GLY A 123 1.06 10.53 -0.11
N ASN A 124 0.63 11.70 0.38
CA ASN A 124 1.21 12.99 -0.01
C ASN A 124 2.65 13.14 0.49
N ILE A 125 3.55 13.61 -0.38
CA ILE A 125 4.89 14.07 0.01
C ILE A 125 4.74 15.36 0.83
N GLU A 126 5.19 15.36 2.08
CA GLU A 126 5.43 16.62 2.80
C GLU A 126 6.56 17.40 2.11
N GLN A 127 6.28 18.64 1.71
CA GLN A 127 7.23 19.51 1.01
C GLN A 127 8.37 20.04 1.90
N PHE A 128 9.05 19.26 2.77
CA PHE A 128 10.15 19.78 3.61
C PHE A 128 11.21 18.71 3.95
N PRO A 129 12.46 19.08 4.30
CA PRO A 129 13.63 18.21 4.20
C PRO A 129 13.73 17.25 5.39
N LEU A 130 12.97 16.16 5.32
CA LEU A 130 13.17 14.99 6.17
C LEU A 130 13.89 13.89 5.38
N PRO A 131 14.60 12.96 6.05
CA PRO A 131 15.16 11.78 5.39
C PRO A 131 14.06 11.05 4.62
N SER A 132 14.36 10.60 3.40
CA SER A 132 13.42 10.08 2.41
C SER A 132 12.48 8.96 2.87
N LEU A 133 12.80 8.29 3.99
CA LEU A 133 12.03 7.21 4.59
C LEU A 133 10.80 7.67 5.40
N TRP A 134 10.67 8.98 5.66
CA TRP A 134 9.59 9.56 6.49
C TRP A 134 8.52 10.30 5.67
N LEU A 135 8.53 10.16 4.34
CA LEU A 135 7.86 11.06 3.40
C LEU A 135 6.39 10.74 3.08
N ALA A 136 5.74 9.81 3.78
CA ALA A 136 4.34 9.51 3.51
C ALA A 136 3.42 10.11 4.60
N VAL A 137 2.65 11.14 4.22
CA VAL A 137 1.47 11.53 5.00
C VAL A 137 0.35 10.52 4.68
N GLU A 138 0.00 9.70 5.67
CA GLU A 138 -1.14 8.77 5.59
C GLU A 138 -2.42 9.54 5.30
N ASP A 139 -3.08 9.20 4.19
CA ASP A 139 -4.38 9.75 3.80
C ASP A 139 -5.54 8.82 4.19
N ASN A 140 -5.26 7.82 5.04
CA ASN A 140 -6.18 6.79 5.50
C ASN A 140 -6.69 5.88 4.37
N ASP A 141 -5.93 5.78 3.27
CA ASP A 141 -6.23 4.83 2.21
C ASP A 141 -6.12 3.39 2.72
N ASN A 142 -6.87 2.53 2.04
CA ASN A 142 -7.01 1.12 2.38
C ASN A 142 -6.09 0.24 1.53
N ILE A 143 -4.93 0.76 1.15
CA ILE A 143 -3.99 0.11 0.24
C ILE A 143 -2.60 0.15 0.86
N ILE A 144 -1.99 -1.02 0.99
CA ILE A 144 -0.60 -1.18 1.44
C ILE A 144 0.19 -1.72 0.27
N GLU A 145 1.39 -1.21 0.07
CA GLU A 145 2.23 -1.64 -1.03
C GLU A 145 3.59 -2.12 -0.51
N VAL A 146 3.88 -3.41 -0.70
CA VAL A 146 5.19 -4.01 -0.38
C VAL A 146 6.04 -3.99 -1.62
N VAL A 147 7.17 -3.30 -1.57
CA VAL A 147 8.11 -3.19 -2.70
C VAL A 147 9.24 -4.20 -2.53
N PHE A 148 9.58 -4.89 -3.60
CA PHE A 148 10.67 -5.85 -3.63
C PHE A 148 11.36 -5.85 -5.00
N THR A 149 12.58 -6.36 -5.04
CA THR A 149 13.28 -6.66 -6.29
C THR A 149 13.35 -8.15 -6.52
N ALA A 150 13.35 -8.56 -7.78
CA ALA A 150 13.53 -9.96 -8.15
C ALA A 150 14.53 -10.06 -9.32
N THR A 151 15.33 -11.13 -9.35
CA THR A 151 16.29 -11.35 -10.43
C THR A 151 15.63 -11.73 -11.76
N SER A 152 14.37 -12.15 -11.74
CA SER A 152 13.57 -12.56 -12.90
C SER A 152 12.07 -12.41 -12.60
N ASP A 153 11.24 -12.40 -13.65
CA ASP A 153 9.78 -12.42 -13.49
C ASP A 153 9.31 -13.72 -12.84
N ASP A 154 9.95 -14.85 -13.13
CA ASP A 154 9.62 -16.13 -12.51
C ASP A 154 9.91 -16.12 -11.00
N ALA A 155 10.98 -15.44 -10.57
CA ALA A 155 11.26 -15.20 -9.16
C ALA A 155 10.18 -14.30 -8.53
N ALA A 156 9.72 -13.26 -9.22
CA ALA A 156 8.62 -12.42 -8.73
C ALA A 156 7.30 -13.19 -8.62
N ARG A 157 6.95 -14.01 -9.62
CA ARG A 157 5.78 -14.90 -9.61
C ARG A 157 5.82 -15.98 -8.53
N SER A 158 7.01 -16.28 -8.02
CA SER A 158 7.16 -17.25 -6.94
C SER A 158 6.63 -16.74 -5.60
N VAL A 159 6.40 -15.42 -5.46
CA VAL A 159 5.79 -14.79 -4.28
C VAL A 159 4.28 -14.98 -4.36
N LEU A 160 3.72 -15.84 -3.50
CA LEU A 160 2.36 -16.36 -3.63
C LEU A 160 1.37 -15.84 -2.61
N LYS A 161 1.83 -15.50 -1.40
CA LYS A 161 0.94 -15.10 -0.31
C LYS A 161 1.46 -13.89 0.42
N PHE A 162 0.52 -13.05 0.83
CA PHE A 162 0.76 -11.97 1.78
C PHE A 162 0.20 -12.39 3.14
N GLU A 163 0.98 -12.17 4.19
CA GLU A 163 0.56 -12.39 5.56
C GLU A 163 0.64 -11.10 6.35
N MET A 164 -0.43 -10.84 7.10
CA MET A 164 -0.49 -9.90 8.20
C MET A 164 -0.53 -10.70 9.51
N PRO A 165 0.62 -10.91 10.17
CA PRO A 165 0.67 -11.55 11.47
C PRO A 165 0.04 -10.68 12.57
N THR A 166 0.05 -11.20 13.79
CA THR A 166 -0.39 -10.51 15.01
C THR A 166 0.64 -10.73 16.11
N LYS A 167 0.55 -10.00 17.22
CA LYS A 167 1.58 -10.01 18.27
C LYS A 167 1.78 -11.31 19.06
N ASP A 168 0.95 -12.31 18.81
CA ASP A 168 1.16 -13.69 19.28
C ASP A 168 2.12 -14.48 18.37
N VAL A 169 2.56 -13.89 17.26
CA VAL A 169 3.58 -14.43 16.36
C VAL A 169 4.91 -13.75 16.65
N THR A 170 5.93 -14.56 16.94
CA THR A 170 7.31 -14.13 17.11
C THR A 170 8.17 -14.89 16.10
N ARG A 171 9.13 -14.18 15.50
CA ARG A 171 10.19 -14.76 14.65
C ARG A 171 11.56 -14.50 15.25
N ASP A 172 12.54 -15.24 14.77
CA ASP A 172 13.93 -14.91 15.04
C ASP A 172 14.37 -13.75 14.14
N GLY A 173 15.01 -12.74 14.71
CA GLY A 173 15.58 -11.62 13.98
C GLY A 173 17.10 -11.52 14.17
N PRO A 174 17.79 -10.68 13.37
CA PRO A 174 19.24 -10.52 13.44
C PRO A 174 19.77 -10.08 14.80
N SER A 175 18.94 -9.36 15.58
CA SER A 175 19.28 -8.83 16.91
C SER A 175 18.56 -9.55 18.06
N GLY A 176 17.89 -10.67 17.78
CA GLY A 176 17.07 -11.41 18.73
C GLY A 176 15.62 -11.59 18.27
N PRO A 177 14.74 -12.16 19.12
CA PRO A 177 13.35 -12.39 18.77
C PRO A 177 12.61 -11.08 18.45
N VAL A 178 11.84 -11.09 17.36
CA VAL A 178 10.99 -9.98 16.93
C VAL A 178 9.54 -10.45 16.99
N THR A 179 8.71 -9.71 17.74
CA THR A 179 7.27 -9.94 17.80
C THR A 179 6.59 -9.00 16.82
N TYR A 180 5.65 -9.53 16.05
CA TYR A 180 4.87 -8.73 15.11
C TYR A 180 3.90 -7.79 15.84
N GLU A 181 3.51 -6.71 15.20
CA GLU A 181 2.54 -5.77 15.76
C GLU A 181 1.10 -6.14 15.41
N ASN A 182 0.15 -5.60 16.18
CA ASN A 182 -1.27 -5.68 15.83
C ASN A 182 -1.65 -4.52 14.91
N PHE A 183 -2.81 -4.63 14.25
CA PHE A 183 -3.41 -3.56 13.44
C PHE A 183 -4.79 -3.16 13.93
N TYR A 184 -5.11 -1.87 13.85
CA TYR A 184 -6.40 -1.28 14.20
C TYR A 184 -6.86 -0.33 13.11
N SER A 185 -8.17 -0.12 13.01
CA SER A 185 -8.75 0.90 12.13
C SER A 185 -8.49 2.30 12.70
N PRO A 186 -8.62 3.37 11.88
CA PRO A 186 -8.41 4.74 12.33
C PRO A 186 -9.28 5.09 13.53
N GLY A 187 -8.70 5.85 14.46
CA GLY A 187 -9.27 6.12 15.78
C GLY A 187 -8.79 5.15 16.87
N GLY A 188 -8.14 4.04 16.49
CA GLY A 188 -7.38 3.19 17.40
C GLY A 188 -8.17 2.60 18.56
N PRO A 189 -7.51 1.95 19.52
CA PRO A 189 -8.07 1.79 20.86
C PRO A 189 -8.02 3.10 21.67
N GLY A 190 -7.38 4.16 21.14
CA GLY A 190 -7.03 5.41 21.83
C GLY A 190 -5.58 5.41 22.33
N LEU A 191 -4.98 6.59 22.48
CA LEU A 191 -3.55 6.91 22.73
C LEU A 191 -2.87 6.28 23.99
N ASN A 192 -3.49 5.32 24.67
CA ASN A 192 -2.91 4.71 25.87
C ASN A 192 -2.56 3.22 25.68
N GLY A 193 -2.35 2.79 24.43
CA GLY A 193 -1.39 1.75 24.07
C GLY A 193 -1.37 0.50 24.95
N GLN A 194 -2.49 -0.22 25.06
CA GLN A 194 -2.50 -1.60 25.57
C GLN A 194 -3.51 -2.45 24.82
N GLY A 195 -3.17 -2.76 23.57
CA GLY A 195 -3.75 -3.88 22.85
C GLY A 195 -3.57 -5.17 23.66
N ASP A 196 -4.67 -5.74 24.13
CA ASP A 196 -4.86 -6.95 24.96
C ASP A 196 -4.99 -6.80 26.48
N ALA A 197 -5.11 -5.59 27.04
CA ALA A 197 -5.45 -5.50 28.45
C ALA A 197 -6.93 -5.87 28.69
N VAL A 198 -7.16 -6.80 29.64
CA VAL A 198 -8.43 -7.04 30.35
C VAL A 198 -8.92 -5.79 31.12
N VAL A 199 -8.22 -4.65 30.99
CA VAL A 199 -8.58 -3.35 31.53
C VAL A 199 -8.33 -2.31 30.43
N PRO A 200 -9.37 -1.67 29.89
CA PRO A 200 -9.18 -0.68 28.83
C PRO A 200 -8.42 0.53 29.39
N PRO A 201 -7.32 0.96 28.74
CA PRO A 201 -6.68 2.20 29.13
C PRO A 201 -7.60 3.36 28.71
N GLU A 202 -7.57 4.46 29.47
CA GLU A 202 -8.58 5.52 29.38
C GLU A 202 -8.58 6.20 28.00
N GLY A 203 -9.46 5.75 27.10
CA GLY A 203 -9.90 6.53 25.95
C GLY A 203 -10.72 7.75 26.42
N PRO A 204 -11.22 8.60 25.50
CA PRO A 204 -12.00 9.79 25.87
C PRO A 204 -13.23 9.46 26.73
N PHE A 205 -13.70 8.20 26.67
CA PHE A 205 -14.68 7.64 27.58
C PHE A 205 -14.13 6.35 28.21
N PRO A 206 -13.89 6.32 29.54
CA PRO A 206 -13.42 5.14 30.26
C PRO A 206 -14.32 3.92 30.05
N GLY A 207 -13.72 2.75 29.82
CA GLY A 207 -14.46 1.50 29.64
C GLY A 207 -15.01 1.25 28.22
N VAL A 208 -14.85 2.20 27.30
CA VAL A 208 -15.33 2.07 25.91
C VAL A 208 -14.20 1.58 25.01
N ILE A 209 -14.49 0.54 24.22
CA ILE A 209 -13.59 0.03 23.18
C ILE A 209 -14.06 0.54 21.82
N TYR A 210 -13.23 1.34 21.15
CA TYR A 210 -13.57 1.97 19.86
C TYR A 210 -13.28 1.06 18.66
N THR A 211 -12.21 0.28 18.73
CA THR A 211 -11.78 -0.62 17.64
C THR A 211 -11.32 -1.97 18.18
N THR A 212 -11.34 -2.99 17.33
CA THR A 212 -10.71 -4.32 17.55
C THR A 212 -9.38 -4.39 16.85
N ARG A 213 -8.44 -5.14 17.42
CA ARG A 213 -7.29 -5.63 16.66
C ARG A 213 -7.75 -6.48 15.47
N GLY A 214 -7.04 -6.38 14.36
CA GLY A 214 -7.18 -7.28 13.22
C GLY A 214 -6.83 -8.73 13.59
N PRO A 215 -7.41 -9.72 12.91
CA PRO A 215 -6.98 -11.11 13.03
C PRO A 215 -5.69 -11.33 12.23
N ARG A 216 -4.90 -12.33 12.63
CA ARG A 216 -3.87 -12.90 11.75
C ARG A 216 -4.53 -13.34 10.45
N THR A 217 -4.02 -12.87 9.33
CA THR A 217 -4.61 -13.13 8.02
C THR A 217 -3.54 -13.49 7.00
N ILE A 218 -3.79 -14.52 6.21
CA ILE A 218 -2.99 -14.91 5.05
C ILE A 218 -3.92 -14.87 3.85
N ILE A 219 -3.52 -14.19 2.78
CA ILE A 219 -4.25 -14.16 1.51
C ILE A 219 -3.32 -14.50 0.35
N ASP A 220 -3.89 -15.07 -0.71
CA ASP A 220 -3.17 -15.32 -1.95
C ASP A 220 -2.94 -14.00 -2.71
N ILE A 221 -1.86 -13.97 -3.49
CA ILE A 221 -1.46 -12.85 -4.35
C ILE A 221 -1.81 -13.23 -5.79
N ASP A 222 -2.61 -12.39 -6.45
CA ASP A 222 -2.90 -12.52 -7.87
C ASP A 222 -1.71 -12.03 -8.73
N ASP A 223 -1.29 -12.84 -9.72
CA ASP A 223 -0.28 -12.43 -10.71
C ASP A 223 -0.87 -11.44 -11.72
N GLU A 224 -0.41 -10.19 -11.68
CA GLU A 224 -0.75 -9.12 -12.59
C GLU A 224 0.49 -8.48 -13.25
N ILE A 225 1.63 -9.20 -13.30
CA ILE A 225 2.91 -8.68 -13.83
C ILE A 225 2.81 -8.33 -15.32
N GLU A 226 2.21 -9.20 -16.13
CA GLU A 226 2.12 -9.01 -17.59
C GLU A 226 0.89 -8.20 -18.02
N ASN A 227 -0.21 -8.30 -17.27
CA ASN A 227 -1.46 -7.66 -17.62
C ASN A 227 -2.10 -7.03 -16.38
N PRO A 228 -1.53 -5.92 -15.87
CA PRO A 228 -2.06 -5.25 -14.71
C PRO A 228 -3.48 -4.78 -15.00
N ARG A 229 -4.41 -5.11 -14.12
CA ARG A 229 -5.76 -4.55 -14.18
C ARG A 229 -5.65 -3.09 -13.80
N LEU A 230 -5.78 -2.24 -14.81
CA LEU A 230 -5.81 -0.79 -14.66
C LEU A 230 -7.27 -0.35 -14.50
N VAL A 231 -7.55 0.39 -13.42
CA VAL A 231 -8.77 1.17 -13.33
C VAL A 231 -8.46 2.52 -13.98
N SER A 232 -9.04 2.80 -15.14
CA SER A 232 -9.02 4.15 -15.71
C SER A 232 -10.30 4.88 -15.29
N ARG A 233 -10.18 6.04 -14.64
CA ARG A 233 -11.27 7.01 -14.61
C ARG A 233 -11.29 7.69 -15.98
N THR A 234 -11.93 7.06 -16.96
CA THR A 234 -12.35 7.83 -18.14
C THR A 234 -13.39 8.82 -17.63
N GLN A 235 -13.02 10.10 -17.53
CA GLN A 235 -14.00 11.15 -17.39
C GLN A 235 -14.89 11.04 -18.63
N LEU A 236 -16.13 10.57 -18.47
CA LEU A 236 -17.17 10.85 -19.45
C LEU A 236 -17.31 12.36 -19.43
N VAL A 237 -16.51 13.07 -20.23
CA VAL A 237 -16.82 14.44 -20.60
C VAL A 237 -18.12 14.29 -21.40
N PRO A 238 -19.26 14.77 -20.90
CA PRO A 238 -20.44 14.80 -21.74
C PRO A 238 -20.04 15.66 -22.95
N ASP A 239 -20.24 15.15 -24.16
CA ASP A 239 -20.08 15.89 -25.41
C ASP A 239 -21.10 17.05 -25.47
N ALA A 240 -20.93 18.08 -24.63
CA ALA A 240 -21.74 19.28 -24.58
C ALA A 240 -21.12 20.33 -23.62
N VAL A 241 -19.86 20.69 -23.82
CA VAL A 241 -19.45 22.07 -23.53
C VAL A 241 -18.87 22.63 -24.81
N ILE A 242 -19.76 23.13 -25.66
CA ILE A 242 -19.40 24.08 -26.71
C ILE A 242 -18.66 25.22 -26.00
N SER A 243 -17.35 25.26 -26.20
CA SER A 243 -16.48 26.28 -25.66
C SER A 243 -16.92 27.64 -26.18
N LEU A 244 -17.47 28.48 -25.28
CA LEU A 244 -17.65 29.92 -25.47
C LEU A 244 -16.30 30.68 -25.62
N LEU A 245 -15.18 29.96 -25.70
CA LEU A 245 -13.83 30.50 -25.88
C LEU A 245 -13.20 30.08 -27.22
N ASP A 246 -13.93 29.43 -28.12
CA ASP A 246 -13.45 29.24 -29.49
C ASP A 246 -13.48 30.60 -30.23
N PRO A 247 -12.32 31.13 -30.69
CA PRO A 247 -12.28 32.38 -31.45
C PRO A 247 -13.12 32.33 -32.75
N ALA A 248 -13.44 31.15 -33.27
CA ALA A 248 -14.37 30.99 -34.39
C ALA A 248 -15.83 31.32 -34.02
N PHE A 249 -16.23 31.13 -32.76
CA PHE A 249 -17.59 31.41 -32.28
C PHE A 249 -17.83 32.91 -32.09
N ASN A 250 -16.80 33.66 -31.66
CA ASN A 250 -16.85 35.11 -31.54
C ASN A 250 -16.92 35.82 -32.91
N LEU A 251 -16.36 35.22 -33.96
CA LEU A 251 -16.45 35.76 -35.32
C LEU A 251 -17.89 35.69 -35.87
N LEU A 252 -18.65 34.66 -35.51
CA LEU A 252 -20.03 34.47 -35.94
C LEU A 252 -21.00 35.42 -35.21
N LEU A 253 -20.77 35.69 -33.92
CA LEU A 253 -21.54 36.66 -33.14
C LEU A 253 -21.29 38.12 -33.57
N GLY A 254 -20.06 38.46 -33.95
CA GLY A 254 -19.71 39.78 -34.50
C GLY A 254 -20.38 40.08 -35.86
N LEU A 255 -20.67 39.05 -36.66
CA LEU A 255 -21.38 39.16 -37.95
C LEU A 255 -22.90 39.28 -37.81
N LEU A 256 -23.46 38.90 -36.66
CA LEU A 256 -24.91 38.90 -36.39
C LEU A 256 -25.40 40.10 -35.54
N GLY A 257 -24.50 41.03 -35.19
CA GLY A 257 -24.89 42.33 -34.60
C GLY A 257 -25.52 42.27 -33.20
N LEU A 258 -25.28 41.21 -32.43
CA LEU A 258 -25.77 41.08 -31.05
C LEU A 258 -24.62 41.34 -30.08
N THR A 259 -24.65 42.51 -29.43
CA THR A 259 -23.76 42.87 -28.30
C THR A 259 -24.47 42.63 -26.98
N PHE A 260 -23.77 42.06 -25.99
CA PHE A 260 -24.04 42.28 -24.57
C PHE A 260 -23.20 43.45 -24.07
#